data_AF-A0A238HFA9-F1
#
_entry.id   AF-A0A238HFA9-F1
#
_cell.length_a   1.000
_cell.length_b   1.000
_cell.length_c   1.000
_cell.angle_alpha   90.00
_cell.angle_beta   90.00
_cell.angle_gamma   90.00
#
_symmetry.space_group_name_H-M   'P 1'
#
loop_
_entity.id
_entity.type
_entity.pdbx_description
1 polymer ?
#
loop_
_entity_poly.entity_id
_entity_poly.type
_entity_poly.pdbx_seq_one_letter_code
_entity_poly.pdbx_strand_id
1 'polypeptide(L)'
;MKTAQLFQSDFSAETTLRQCCLITDGNAHRTDLCVNPIGFTHKDLLSEAMLPEIRTVAMLIAASRCDLSKNSPATFTDEMDWFAARILVLRVRAFHLDVKLNAMLQTANERAKAFAQKLNLPFQAAAIRPSLHLKRPANMLLMECDLTGVARESVFDNSRAVRALIQGVKLAA
;
A
#
# COMPACT_ATOMS: atom_id res chain seq x y z
N MET A 1 -39.69 7.67 35.84
CA MET A 1 -38.38 6.98 35.92
C MET A 1 -38.30 5.88 34.88
N LYS A 2 -37.58 6.11 33.77
CA LYS A 2 -36.51 5.24 33.25
C LYS A 2 -36.03 5.81 31.92
N THR A 3 -34.88 6.46 32.02
CA THR A 3 -34.00 6.92 30.95
C THR A 3 -33.54 5.71 30.14
N ALA A 4 -33.69 5.74 28.82
CA ALA A 4 -33.01 4.80 27.93
C ALA A 4 -31.92 5.56 27.17
N GLN A 5 -30.70 5.09 27.38
CA GLN A 5 -29.44 5.74 27.07
C GLN A 5 -29.26 5.95 25.56
N LEU A 6 -28.78 7.15 25.24
CA LEU A 6 -28.22 7.51 23.94
C LEU A 6 -27.06 6.54 23.63
N PHE A 7 -27.15 5.86 22.49
CA PHE A 7 -26.00 5.23 21.85
C PHE A 7 -24.98 6.33 21.53
N GLN A 8 -24.03 6.53 22.44
CA GLN A 8 -22.78 7.17 22.10
C GLN A 8 -22.01 6.19 21.23
N SER A 9 -22.13 6.36 19.92
CA SER A 9 -21.15 5.85 18.99
C SER A 9 -19.82 6.51 19.32
N ASP A 10 -18.89 5.74 19.88
CA ASP A 10 -17.50 6.11 20.02
C ASP A 10 -16.95 6.47 18.64
N PHE A 11 -16.98 7.76 18.31
CA PHE A 11 -16.19 8.31 17.21
C PHE A 11 -14.72 8.15 17.63
N SER A 12 -14.09 7.06 17.18
CA SER A 12 -12.64 6.93 17.28
C SER A 12 -12.04 8.15 16.58
N ALA A 13 -11.15 8.88 17.27
CA ALA A 13 -10.45 10.03 16.72
C ALA A 13 -9.98 9.71 15.28
N GLU A 14 -10.47 10.49 14.31
CA GLU A 14 -10.11 10.31 12.90
C GLU A 14 -8.59 10.45 12.78
N THR A 15 -7.90 9.31 12.72
CA THR A 15 -6.47 9.30 12.48
C THR A 15 -6.29 9.81 11.06
N THR A 16 -5.77 11.03 10.94
CA THR A 16 -5.59 11.67 9.63
C THR A 16 -4.61 10.83 8.81
N LEU A 17 -5.11 10.20 7.74
CA LEU A 17 -4.29 9.39 6.86
C LEU A 17 -3.37 10.29 6.02
N ARG A 18 -2.09 9.93 5.95
CA ARG A 18 -1.10 10.62 5.13
C ARG A 18 -1.33 10.26 3.67
N GLN A 19 -1.57 11.26 2.84
CA GLN A 19 -1.67 11.06 1.39
C GLN A 19 -0.26 10.93 0.80
N CYS A 20 0.05 9.76 0.26
CA CYS A 20 1.33 9.46 -0.38
C CYS A 20 1.12 9.16 -1.87
N CYS A 21 2.09 9.54 -2.70
CA CYS A 21 2.15 9.13 -4.10
C CYS A 21 3.39 8.26 -4.31
N LEU A 22 3.17 6.97 -4.54
CA LEU A 22 4.24 6.01 -4.79
C LEU A 22 4.55 5.98 -6.28
N ILE A 23 5.79 6.26 -6.63
CA ILE A 23 6.39 5.93 -7.91
C ILE A 23 6.60 4.42 -7.88
N THR A 24 5.71 3.68 -8.54
CA THR A 24 5.76 2.23 -8.57
C THR A 24 6.92 1.79 -9.45
N ASP A 25 7.75 0.91 -8.92
CA ASP A 25 8.88 0.34 -9.62
C ASP A 25 8.80 -1.18 -9.54
N GLY A 26 8.14 -1.78 -10.53
CA GLY A 26 8.09 -3.22 -10.73
C GLY A 26 9.44 -3.85 -11.14
N ASN A 27 10.54 -3.08 -11.13
CA ASN A 27 11.82 -3.25 -11.83
C ASN A 27 11.78 -2.60 -13.23
N ALA A 28 12.20 -1.34 -13.30
CA ALA A 28 12.22 -0.47 -14.47
C ALA A 28 13.01 -1.04 -15.67
N HIS A 29 12.31 -1.78 -16.53
CA HIS A 29 12.72 -2.08 -17.90
C HIS A 29 11.93 -1.23 -18.92
N ARG A 30 11.04 -0.36 -18.42
CA ARG A 30 10.18 0.54 -19.18
C ARG A 30 10.43 1.98 -18.74
N THR A 31 11.58 2.52 -19.12
CA THR A 31 11.98 3.92 -18.83
C THR A 31 11.00 4.95 -19.40
N ASP A 32 10.21 4.57 -20.40
CA ASP A 32 9.10 5.37 -20.95
C ASP A 32 7.99 5.64 -19.92
N LEU A 33 7.85 4.81 -18.89
CA LEU A 33 6.93 5.04 -17.78
C LEU A 33 7.51 5.95 -16.70
N CYS A 34 8.82 6.19 -16.69
CA CYS A 34 9.51 7.10 -15.76
C CYS A 34 9.50 8.56 -16.27
N VAL A 35 8.90 8.83 -17.42
CA VAL A 35 8.73 10.19 -17.93
C VAL A 35 7.74 10.91 -17.04
N ASN A 36 8.16 12.02 -16.44
CA ASN A 36 7.30 12.87 -15.61
C ASN A 36 6.41 13.69 -16.57
N PRO A 37 5.13 13.36 -16.78
CA PRO A 37 4.28 14.17 -17.64
C PRO A 37 4.12 15.55 -17.02
N ILE A 38 4.14 16.55 -17.88
CA ILE A 38 3.99 17.95 -17.52
C ILE A 38 2.66 18.13 -16.77
N GLY A 39 2.72 18.59 -15.52
CA GLY A 39 1.54 19.05 -14.76
C GLY A 39 1.03 18.13 -13.64
N PHE A 40 1.65 16.96 -13.39
CA PHE A 40 1.37 16.19 -12.16
C PHE A 40 2.43 16.50 -11.10
N THR A 41 2.02 17.08 -9.98
CA THR A 41 2.90 17.32 -8.83
C THR A 41 2.23 16.80 -7.56
N HIS A 42 3.01 16.13 -6.71
CA HIS A 42 2.57 15.66 -5.41
C HIS A 42 3.65 15.97 -4.39
N LYS A 43 3.28 16.52 -3.23
CA LYS A 43 4.25 16.93 -2.20
C LYS A 43 4.91 15.74 -1.52
N ASP A 44 4.19 14.63 -1.43
CA ASP A 44 4.62 13.44 -0.73
C ASP A 44 4.89 12.28 -1.70
N LEU A 45 5.99 12.41 -2.44
CA LEU A 45 6.42 11.40 -3.41
C LEU A 45 7.35 10.39 -2.75
N LEU A 46 7.06 9.11 -2.97
CA LEU A 46 7.84 7.97 -2.51
C LEU A 46 8.37 7.17 -3.70
N SER A 47 9.58 6.65 -3.61
CA SER A 47 10.14 5.73 -4.59
C SER A 47 10.04 4.30 -4.07
N GLU A 48 9.33 3.41 -4.78
CA GLU A 48 9.23 2.00 -4.41
C GLU A 48 10.61 1.31 -4.43
N ALA A 49 11.53 1.74 -5.30
CA ALA A 49 12.91 1.25 -5.35
C ALA A 49 13.69 1.49 -4.04
N MET A 50 13.33 2.54 -3.29
CA MET A 50 13.93 2.87 -1.99
C MET A 50 13.26 2.15 -0.82
N LEU A 51 12.23 1.34 -1.08
CA LEU A 51 11.42 0.62 -0.10
C LEU A 51 11.46 -0.89 -0.40
N PRO A 52 12.65 -1.53 -0.31
CA PRO A 52 12.84 -2.94 -0.68
C PRO A 52 11.93 -3.90 0.11
N GLU A 53 11.47 -3.49 1.29
CA GLU A 53 10.53 -4.23 2.13
C GLU A 53 9.25 -4.59 1.36
N ILE A 54 8.79 -3.74 0.43
CA ILE A 54 7.60 -4.03 -0.41
C ILE A 54 7.85 -5.23 -1.30
N ARG A 55 8.99 -5.27 -2.00
CA ARG A 55 9.37 -6.40 -2.87
C ARG A 55 9.57 -7.67 -2.06
N THR A 56 10.24 -7.58 -0.91
CA THR A 56 10.42 -8.73 -0.01
C THR A 56 9.07 -9.32 0.40
N VAL A 57 8.13 -8.49 0.88
CA VAL A 57 6.81 -8.96 1.32
C VAL A 57 5.99 -9.51 0.15
N ALA A 58 6.01 -8.87 -1.03
CA ALA A 58 5.29 -9.38 -2.21
C ALA A 58 5.78 -10.79 -2.60
N MET A 59 7.09 -11.01 -2.59
CA MET A 59 7.68 -12.32 -2.87
C MET A 59 7.32 -13.36 -1.81
N LEU A 60 7.30 -12.99 -0.53
CA LEU A 60 6.91 -13.90 0.55
C LEU A 60 5.42 -14.27 0.48
N ILE A 61 4.55 -13.32 0.13
CA ILE A 61 3.12 -13.58 -0.11
C ILE A 61 2.97 -14.57 -1.25
N ALA A 62 3.62 -14.32 -2.39
CA ALA A 62 3.61 -15.22 -3.55
C ALA A 62 4.15 -16.61 -3.22
N ALA A 63 5.28 -16.71 -2.50
CA ALA A 63 5.82 -17.99 -2.06
C ALA A 63 4.84 -18.74 -1.14
N SER A 64 4.12 -18.03 -0.27
CA SER A 64 3.16 -18.63 0.67
C SER A 64 1.92 -19.26 0.03
N ARG A 65 1.66 -18.96 -1.25
CA ARG A 65 0.58 -19.54 -2.09
C ARG A 65 1.09 -20.54 -3.12
N CYS A 66 2.42 -20.69 -3.27
CA CYS A 66 2.99 -21.61 -4.24
C CYS A 66 2.74 -23.07 -3.84
N ASP A 67 2.24 -23.84 -4.80
CA ASP A 67 2.13 -25.29 -4.70
C ASP A 67 3.43 -25.93 -5.18
N LEU A 68 4.25 -26.40 -4.22
CA LEU A 68 5.56 -26.99 -4.51
C LEU A 68 5.48 -28.35 -5.21
N SER A 69 4.29 -28.93 -5.36
CA SER A 69 4.09 -30.16 -6.14
C SER A 69 4.01 -29.92 -7.66
N LYS A 70 3.93 -28.65 -8.09
CA LYS A 70 3.82 -28.25 -9.51
C LYS A 70 5.10 -27.61 -10.02
N ASN A 71 5.24 -27.56 -11.34
CA ASN A 71 6.31 -26.79 -11.98
C ASN A 71 6.27 -25.32 -11.54
N SER A 72 7.46 -24.71 -11.41
CA SER A 72 7.57 -23.30 -11.09
C SER A 72 6.90 -22.43 -12.16
N PRO A 73 6.10 -21.42 -11.77
CA PRO A 73 5.48 -20.52 -12.73
C PRO A 73 6.52 -19.62 -13.39
N ALA A 74 6.20 -19.11 -14.59
CA ALA A 74 7.04 -18.14 -15.27
C ALA A 74 7.18 -16.82 -14.49
N THR A 75 6.13 -16.45 -13.74
CA THR A 75 6.10 -15.28 -12.86
C THR A 75 5.57 -15.68 -11.49
N PHE A 76 6.35 -15.48 -10.44
CA PHE A 76 5.95 -15.82 -9.08
C PHE A 76 4.94 -14.82 -8.48
N THR A 77 5.15 -13.52 -8.70
CA THR A 77 4.28 -12.45 -8.19
C THR A 77 3.38 -11.86 -9.26
N ASP A 78 2.15 -11.52 -8.87
CA ASP A 78 1.24 -10.72 -9.69
C ASP A 78 0.90 -9.38 -9.02
N GLU A 79 0.07 -8.54 -9.68
CA GLU A 79 -0.36 -7.24 -9.15
C GLU A 79 -1.04 -7.33 -7.77
N MET A 80 -1.74 -8.42 -7.47
CA MET A 80 -2.42 -8.58 -6.18
C MET A 80 -1.41 -8.74 -5.06
N ASP A 81 -0.29 -9.42 -5.32
CA ASP A 81 0.81 -9.57 -4.36
C ASP A 81 1.48 -8.21 -4.07
N TRP A 82 1.65 -7.37 -5.09
CA TRP A 82 2.20 -6.02 -4.93
C TRP A 82 1.27 -5.11 -4.12
N PHE A 83 -0.03 -5.11 -4.40
CA PHE A 83 -1.01 -4.36 -3.60
C PHE A 83 -1.07 -4.88 -2.16
N ALA A 84 -1.08 -6.20 -1.96
CA ALA A 84 -1.07 -6.81 -0.64
C ALA A 84 0.17 -6.39 0.17
N ALA A 85 1.35 -6.39 -0.46
CA ALA A 85 2.58 -5.94 0.17
C ALA A 85 2.53 -4.44 0.54
N ARG A 86 2.02 -3.59 -0.35
CA ARG A 86 1.85 -2.14 -0.06
C ARG A 86 0.90 -1.91 1.11
N ILE A 87 -0.21 -2.66 1.20
CA ILE A 87 -1.15 -2.59 2.34
C ILE A 87 -0.43 -2.89 3.65
N LEU A 88 0.37 -3.95 3.70
CA LEU A 88 1.06 -4.35 4.92
C LEU A 88 2.24 -3.44 5.28
N VAL A 89 3.10 -3.13 4.31
CA VAL A 89 4.34 -2.39 4.53
C VAL A 89 4.08 -0.91 4.75
N LEU A 90 3.24 -0.30 3.92
CA LEU A 90 2.93 1.14 4.00
C LEU A 90 1.67 1.44 4.81
N ARG A 91 1.02 0.41 5.36
CA ARG A 91 -0.23 0.54 6.12
C ARG A 91 -1.28 1.30 5.32
N VAL A 92 -1.41 0.99 4.03
CA VAL A 92 -2.38 1.63 3.15
C VAL A 92 -3.78 1.32 3.63
N ARG A 93 -4.63 2.35 3.72
CA ARG A 93 -6.06 2.27 4.06
C ARG A 93 -6.94 2.57 2.86
N ALA A 94 -6.43 3.33 1.90
CA ALA A 94 -7.10 3.47 0.63
C ALA A 94 -6.15 3.67 -0.56
N PHE A 95 -6.59 3.19 -1.72
CA PHE A 95 -5.95 3.47 -3.00
C PHE A 95 -6.85 4.32 -3.88
N HIS A 96 -6.29 5.32 -4.53
CA HIS A 96 -7.00 6.18 -5.48
C HIS A 96 -7.01 5.51 -6.86
N LEU A 97 -8.06 4.76 -7.15
CA LEU A 97 -8.19 3.88 -8.32
C LEU A 97 -9.56 4.03 -9.00
N ASP A 98 -9.66 3.53 -10.23
CA ASP A 98 -10.94 3.25 -10.88
C ASP A 98 -11.66 2.09 -10.15
N VAL A 99 -12.97 2.22 -9.95
CA VAL A 99 -13.82 1.24 -9.28
C VAL A 99 -13.81 -0.15 -9.94
N LYS A 100 -13.45 -0.24 -11.23
CA LYS A 100 -13.26 -1.51 -11.95
C LYS A 100 -12.17 -2.38 -11.32
N LEU A 101 -11.24 -1.80 -10.57
CA LEU A 101 -10.17 -2.52 -9.88
C LEU A 101 -10.61 -3.09 -8.51
N ASN A 102 -11.89 -3.00 -8.15
CA ASN A 102 -12.38 -3.52 -6.87
C ASN A 102 -12.10 -5.01 -6.67
N ALA A 103 -12.35 -5.85 -7.68
CA ALA A 103 -12.10 -7.29 -7.58
C ALA A 103 -10.61 -7.63 -7.39
N MET A 104 -9.73 -6.85 -8.05
CA MET A 104 -8.28 -6.91 -7.83
C MET A 104 -7.95 -6.56 -6.37
N LEU A 105 -8.43 -5.42 -5.87
CA LEU A 105 -8.14 -4.99 -4.51
C LEU A 105 -8.70 -5.95 -3.44
N GLN A 106 -9.86 -6.56 -3.69
CA GLN A 106 -10.41 -7.60 -2.82
C GLN A 106 -9.45 -8.80 -2.71
N THR A 107 -8.96 -9.30 -3.85
CA THR A 107 -7.98 -10.38 -3.88
C THR A 107 -6.68 -9.99 -3.15
N ALA A 108 -6.21 -8.76 -3.33
CA ALA A 108 -5.03 -8.25 -2.62
C ALA A 108 -5.26 -8.19 -1.10
N ASN A 109 -6.42 -7.71 -0.65
CA ASN A 109 -6.80 -7.69 0.76
C ASN A 109 -6.87 -9.10 1.36
N GLU A 110 -7.44 -10.08 0.64
CA GLU A 110 -7.50 -11.47 1.09
C GLU A 110 -6.10 -12.07 1.27
N ARG A 111 -5.21 -11.85 0.31
CA ARG A 111 -3.81 -12.30 0.39
C ARG A 111 -3.06 -11.63 1.53
N ALA A 112 -3.22 -10.32 1.70
CA ALA A 112 -2.64 -9.57 2.81
C ALA A 112 -3.14 -10.07 4.17
N LYS A 113 -4.45 -10.31 4.30
CA LYS A 113 -5.07 -10.86 5.51
C LYS A 113 -4.52 -12.24 5.85
N ALA A 114 -4.49 -13.15 4.87
CA ALA A 114 -3.98 -14.51 5.07
C ALA A 114 -2.50 -14.51 5.48
N PHE A 115 -1.68 -13.66 4.86
CA PHE A 115 -0.27 -13.51 5.20
C PHE A 115 -0.07 -12.92 6.60
N ALA A 116 -0.82 -11.86 6.95
CA ALA A 116 -0.78 -11.25 8.27
C ALA A 116 -1.20 -12.23 9.37
N GLN A 117 -2.25 -13.02 9.15
CA GLN A 117 -2.72 -14.04 10.09
C GLN A 117 -1.65 -15.11 10.35
N LYS A 118 -0.97 -15.61 9.32
CA LYS A 118 0.12 -16.59 9.47
C LYS A 118 1.27 -16.08 10.34
N LEU A 119 1.49 -14.76 10.34
CA LEU A 119 2.59 -14.11 11.06
C LEU A 119 2.14 -13.36 12.32
N ASN A 120 0.86 -13.48 12.73
CA ASN A 120 0.26 -12.74 13.84
C ASN A 120 0.46 -11.21 13.74
N LEU A 121 0.39 -10.67 12.53
CA LEU A 121 0.50 -9.23 12.27
C LEU A 121 -0.89 -8.56 12.28
N PRO A 122 -0.99 -7.31 12.76
CA PRO A 122 -2.23 -6.54 12.64
C PRO A 122 -2.55 -6.29 11.16
N PHE A 123 -3.83 -6.38 10.82
CA PHE A 123 -4.29 -6.17 9.45
C PHE A 123 -5.55 -5.31 9.41
N GLN A 124 -5.56 -4.36 8.48
CA GLN A 124 -6.74 -3.59 8.09
C GLN A 124 -6.79 -3.58 6.57
N ALA A 125 -7.95 -3.91 6.00
CA ALA A 125 -8.17 -3.92 4.56
C ALA A 125 -8.14 -2.49 4.00
N ALA A 126 -7.58 -2.33 2.80
CA ALA A 126 -7.65 -1.08 2.07
C ALA A 126 -8.92 -0.99 1.22
N ALA A 127 -9.43 0.22 1.03
CA ALA A 127 -10.58 0.53 0.19
C ALA A 127 -10.17 1.25 -1.12
N ILE A 128 -11.07 1.28 -2.09
CA ILE A 128 -10.93 2.18 -3.24
C ILE A 128 -11.49 3.56 -2.88
N ARG A 129 -10.69 4.60 -3.12
CA ARG A 129 -11.15 5.98 -3.27
C ARG A 129 -11.29 6.25 -4.77
N PRO A 130 -12.51 6.47 -5.28
CA PRO A 130 -12.70 6.76 -6.69
C PRO A 130 -11.87 7.98 -7.10
N SER A 131 -11.03 7.80 -8.13
CA SER A 131 -10.18 8.86 -8.65
C SER A 131 -10.25 8.87 -10.17
N LEU A 132 -10.54 10.03 -10.74
CA LEU A 132 -10.42 10.23 -12.17
C LEU A 132 -8.93 10.34 -12.50
N HIS A 133 -8.36 9.34 -13.17
CA HIS A 133 -6.94 9.26 -13.53
C HIS A 133 -6.48 10.30 -14.57
N LEU A 134 -7.28 11.33 -14.82
CA LEU A 134 -7.00 12.38 -15.79
C LEU A 134 -5.65 13.04 -15.43
N LYS A 135 -4.63 12.79 -16.27
CA LYS A 135 -3.25 13.31 -16.17
C LYS A 135 -2.31 12.63 -15.16
N ARG A 136 -2.71 11.54 -14.50
CA ARG A 136 -1.79 10.79 -13.62
C ARG A 136 -0.90 9.85 -14.44
N PRO A 137 0.43 9.84 -14.22
CA PRO A 137 1.31 8.89 -14.88
C PRO A 137 0.95 7.44 -14.53
N ALA A 138 1.17 6.50 -15.45
CA ALA A 138 0.82 5.09 -15.25
C ALA A 138 1.60 4.42 -14.08
N ASN A 139 2.81 4.91 -13.79
CA ASN A 139 3.64 4.44 -12.69
C ASN A 139 3.40 5.18 -11.36
N MET A 140 2.36 6.02 -11.26
CA MET A 140 2.04 6.74 -10.03
C MET A 140 0.81 6.14 -9.36
N LEU A 141 0.97 5.75 -8.11
CA LEU A 141 -0.09 5.21 -7.26
C LEU A 141 -0.33 6.13 -6.06
N LEU A 142 -1.47 6.83 -6.06
CA LEU A 142 -1.89 7.62 -4.89
C LEU A 142 -2.55 6.71 -3.86
N MET A 143 -2.20 6.94 -2.60
CA MET A 143 -2.59 6.12 -1.47
C MET A 143 -2.85 7.00 -0.25
N GLU A 144 -3.75 6.55 0.61
CA GLU A 144 -3.93 7.08 1.97
C GLU A 144 -3.32 6.06 2.93
N CYS A 145 -2.25 6.46 3.62
CA CYS A 145 -1.44 5.59 4.47
C CYS A 145 -1.57 5.97 5.94
N ASP A 146 -1.67 4.98 6.81
CA ASP A 146 -1.59 5.14 8.26
C ASP A 146 -0.12 5.21 8.70
N LEU A 147 0.53 6.31 8.30
CA LEU A 147 1.94 6.61 8.56
C LEU A 147 2.04 7.97 9.27
N THR A 148 2.84 8.02 10.33
CA THR A 148 3.13 9.27 11.05
C THR A 148 4.09 10.17 10.27
N GLY A 149 4.15 11.44 10.66
CA GLY A 149 5.09 12.42 10.12
C GLY A 149 4.57 13.12 8.86
N VAL A 150 5.32 14.12 8.41
CA VAL A 150 4.94 15.01 7.30
C VAL A 150 5.79 14.77 6.06
N ALA A 151 5.26 15.15 4.91
CA ALA A 151 6.00 15.19 3.65
C ALA A 151 7.18 16.16 3.73
N ARG A 152 8.28 15.78 3.08
CA ARG A 152 9.53 16.51 2.90
C ARG A 152 9.66 16.94 1.45
N GLU A 153 10.60 17.83 1.19
CA GLU A 153 10.75 18.49 -0.12
C GLU A 153 11.31 17.57 -1.22
N SER A 154 11.95 16.45 -0.87
CA SER A 154 12.58 15.53 -1.83
C SER A 154 12.03 14.10 -1.74
N VAL A 155 11.96 13.42 -2.91
CA VAL A 155 11.56 12.00 -3.01
C VAL A 155 12.48 11.11 -2.17
N PHE A 156 13.78 11.43 -2.17
CA PHE A 156 14.79 10.68 -1.43
C PHE A 156 14.58 10.78 0.08
N ASP A 157 14.38 12.00 0.60
CA ASP A 157 14.17 12.23 2.02
C ASP A 157 12.83 11.66 2.50
N ASN A 158 11.78 11.75 1.68
CA ASN A 158 10.49 11.14 1.94
C ASN A 158 10.60 9.62 2.05
N SER A 159 11.21 8.98 1.05
CA SER A 159 11.36 7.53 1.00
C SER A 159 12.22 7.03 2.16
N ARG A 160 13.32 7.72 2.49
CA ARG A 160 14.17 7.40 3.64
C ARG A 160 13.42 7.54 4.97
N ALA A 161 12.65 8.61 5.13
CA ALA A 161 11.85 8.83 6.35
C ALA A 161 10.77 7.76 6.52
N VAL A 162 10.03 7.43 5.45
CA VAL A 162 9.04 6.35 5.48
C VAL A 162 9.69 5.00 5.77
N ARG A 163 10.84 4.70 5.16
CA ARG A 163 11.58 3.47 5.45
C ARG A 163 11.96 3.34 6.92
N ALA A 164 12.40 4.44 7.55
CA ALA A 164 12.68 4.44 8.98
C ALA A 164 11.44 4.13 9.83
N LEU A 165 10.25 4.60 9.41
CA LEU A 165 8.99 4.26 10.09
C LEU A 165 8.63 2.78 9.94
N ILE A 166 8.88 2.19 8.76
CA ILE A 166 8.65 0.77 8.49
C ILE A 166 9.57 -0.10 9.37
N GLN A 167 10.85 0.28 9.49
CA GLN A 167 11.85 -0.47 10.26
C GLN A 167 11.76 -0.23 11.77
N GLY A 168 11.25 0.93 12.20
CA GLY A 168 11.07 1.31 13.60
C GLY A 168 9.90 0.61 14.29
N VAL A 169 9.12 -0.21 13.58
CA VAL A 169 8.06 -1.04 14.16
C VAL A 169 8.69 -2.18 14.93
N LYS A 170 8.97 -1.95 16.22
CA LYS A 170 9.15 -3.05 17.16
C LYS A 170 7.87 -3.86 17.14
N LEU A 171 7.93 -5.08 16.62
CA LEU A 171 6.92 -6.10 16.86
C LEU A 171 6.79 -6.22 18.38
N ALA A 172 5.67 -5.75 18.92
CA ALA A 172 5.34 -6.00 20.30
C ALA A 172 5.23 -7.52 20.44
N ALA A 173 6.22 -8.11 21.12
CA ALA A 173 6.23 -9.51 21.53
C ALA A 173 5.22 -9.73 22.66
#